data_AF-Q4S9U6-F1
#
_entry.id   AF-Q4S9U6-F1
#
_cell.length_a   1.000
_cell.length_b   1.000
_cell.length_c   1.000
_cell.angle_alpha   90.00
_cell.angle_beta   90.00
_cell.angle_gamma   90.00
#
_symmetry.space_group_name_H-M   'P 1'
#
loop_
_entity.id
_entity.type
_entity.pdbx_description
1 polymer ?
#
loop_
_entity_poly.entity_id
_entity_poly.type
_entity_poly.pdbx_seq_one_letter_code
_entity_poly.pdbx_strand_id
1 'polypeptide(L)'
;MFNGAFSKNQLGWLDSVLTSADEKREKVIIACHLPVHPKAADPICLVWNFDDVLAVIRSHNSVVCFMAGHDHDGGYYLDEDTGVHHVTVEGVIETPPDSNAFAIVSVYEDRMELKGSGRVADRVLVFPQHDHDTEKREVVLQVEQRCPRSSTLTFS
;
A
#
# COMPACT_ATOMS: atom_id res chain seq x y z
N MET A 1 15.17 -19.21 9.31
CA MET A 1 13.81 -18.90 8.82
C MET A 1 13.74 -17.38 8.68
N PHE A 2 13.35 -16.85 7.53
CA PHE A 2 13.45 -15.42 7.21
C PHE A 2 12.10 -14.74 6.94
N ASN A 3 11.00 -15.50 6.94
CA ASN A 3 9.63 -14.99 6.81
C ASN A 3 8.87 -15.11 8.15
N GLY A 4 7.61 -14.71 8.13
CA GLY A 4 6.67 -14.85 9.24
C GLY A 4 5.22 -14.89 8.74
N ALA A 5 4.30 -14.91 9.71
CA ALA A 5 2.86 -14.95 9.51
C ALA A 5 2.18 -13.80 10.26
N PHE A 6 0.97 -13.44 9.83
CA PHE A 6 0.09 -12.57 10.60
C PHE A 6 -0.67 -13.42 11.62
N SER A 7 -0.59 -13.06 12.89
CA SER A 7 -1.41 -13.69 13.93
C SER A 7 -2.89 -13.38 13.71
N LYS A 8 -3.78 -14.22 14.26
CA LYS A 8 -5.24 -13.98 14.21
C LYS A 8 -5.64 -12.61 14.78
N ASN A 9 -4.95 -12.15 15.82
CA ASN A 9 -5.20 -10.84 16.41
C ASN A 9 -4.81 -9.70 15.46
N GLN A 10 -3.71 -9.85 14.71
CA GLN A 10 -3.32 -8.85 13.70
C GLN A 10 -4.29 -8.84 12.52
N LEU A 11 -4.75 -10.00 12.06
CA LEU A 11 -5.75 -10.09 11.00
C LEU A 11 -7.09 -9.47 11.42
N GLY A 12 -7.59 -9.79 12.63
CA GLY A 12 -8.83 -9.21 13.13
C GLY A 12 -8.73 -7.70 13.38
N TRP A 13 -7.56 -7.20 13.77
CA TRP A 13 -7.31 -5.76 13.87
C TRP A 13 -7.29 -5.10 12.48
N LEU A 14 -6.62 -5.71 11.49
CA LEU A 14 -6.57 -5.19 10.12
C LEU A 14 -7.97 -5.09 9.52
N ASP A 15 -8.74 -6.17 9.61
CA ASP A 15 -10.15 -6.22 9.17
C ASP A 15 -11.01 -5.12 9.81
N SER A 16 -10.86 -4.87 11.12
CA SER A 16 -11.56 -3.78 11.81
C SER A 16 -11.16 -2.39 11.32
N VAL A 17 -9.86 -2.17 11.03
CA VAL A 17 -9.37 -0.90 10.49
C VAL A 17 -9.91 -0.68 9.08
N LEU A 18 -9.85 -1.69 8.22
CA LEU A 18 -10.33 -1.62 6.84
C LEU A 18 -11.85 -1.45 6.76
N THR A 19 -12.61 -2.11 7.65
CA THR A 19 -14.04 -1.86 7.80
C THR A 19 -14.34 -0.39 8.07
N SER A 20 -13.62 0.25 9.00
CA SER A 20 -13.82 1.67 9.27
C SER A 20 -13.41 2.57 8.09
N ALA A 21 -12.37 2.19 7.35
CA ALA A 21 -11.93 2.90 6.16
C ALA A 21 -12.96 2.79 5.02
N ASP A 22 -13.58 1.62 4.83
CA ASP A 22 -14.67 1.40 3.88
C ASP A 22 -15.87 2.31 4.21
N GLU A 23 -16.30 2.36 5.48
CA GLU A 23 -17.39 3.22 5.94
C GLU A 23 -17.13 4.71 5.68
N LYS A 24 -15.87 5.13 5.82
CA LYS A 24 -15.42 6.51 5.60
C LYS A 24 -15.02 6.80 4.16
N ARG A 25 -15.01 5.79 3.29
CA ARG A 25 -14.56 5.86 1.88
C ARG A 25 -13.13 6.38 1.76
N GLU A 26 -12.27 5.94 2.66
CA GLU A 26 -10.84 6.22 2.61
C GLU A 26 -10.15 5.31 1.58
N LYS A 27 -9.04 5.77 1.01
CA LYS A 27 -8.14 4.94 0.20
C LYS A 27 -6.96 4.50 1.08
N VAL A 28 -6.77 3.20 1.25
CA VAL A 28 -5.82 2.60 2.17
C VAL A 28 -4.64 1.99 1.42
N ILE A 29 -3.45 2.39 1.86
CA ILE A 29 -2.18 1.79 1.46
C ILE A 29 -1.67 0.96 2.63
N ILE A 30 -1.49 -0.34 2.42
CA ILE A 30 -0.90 -1.24 3.42
C ILE A 30 0.60 -1.34 3.16
N ALA A 31 1.42 -1.14 4.18
CA ALA A 31 2.87 -1.35 4.12
C ALA A 31 3.28 -2.52 5.01
N CYS A 32 3.97 -3.51 4.43
CA CYS A 32 4.51 -4.65 5.13
C CYS A 32 5.96 -4.88 4.68
N HIS A 33 6.76 -5.61 5.48
CA HIS A 33 8.07 -6.04 4.99
C HIS A 33 7.92 -7.17 3.96
N LEU A 34 7.08 -8.17 4.26
CA LEU A 34 6.92 -9.36 3.42
C LEU A 34 5.82 -9.15 2.37
N PRO A 35 6.04 -9.56 1.11
CA PRO A 35 5.02 -9.58 0.08
C PRO A 35 3.94 -10.62 0.38
N VAL A 36 2.73 -10.34 -0.11
CA VAL A 36 1.56 -11.20 0.13
C VAL A 36 1.02 -11.83 -1.16
N HIS A 37 1.20 -11.18 -2.32
CA HIS A 37 0.64 -11.69 -3.56
C HIS A 37 1.69 -12.53 -4.33
N PRO A 38 1.42 -13.80 -4.68
CA PRO A 38 2.39 -14.68 -5.35
C PRO A 38 2.85 -14.23 -6.74
N LYS A 39 2.11 -13.30 -7.37
CA LYS A 39 2.49 -12.69 -8.65
C LYS A 39 3.33 -11.41 -8.50
N ALA A 40 3.53 -10.92 -7.28
CA ALA A 40 4.26 -9.69 -6.99
C ALA A 40 5.62 -9.92 -6.32
N ALA A 41 6.03 -11.17 -6.11
CA ALA A 41 7.31 -11.56 -5.53
C ALA A 41 7.56 -13.06 -5.75
N ASP A 42 8.79 -13.54 -5.54
CA ASP A 42 9.11 -14.95 -5.47
C ASP A 42 8.31 -15.65 -4.34
N PRO A 43 7.70 -16.82 -4.60
CA PRO A 43 6.95 -17.56 -3.59
C PRO A 43 7.72 -17.83 -2.27
N ILE A 44 9.05 -17.94 -2.32
CA ILE A 44 9.86 -18.18 -1.12
C ILE A 44 9.88 -16.97 -0.18
N CYS A 45 9.57 -15.78 -0.69
CA CYS A 45 9.58 -14.51 0.05
C CYS A 45 8.21 -14.17 0.68
N LEU A 46 7.17 -14.95 0.40
CA LEU A 46 5.82 -14.63 0.86
C LEU A 46 5.62 -14.79 2.37
N VAL A 47 4.70 -13.98 2.91
CA VAL A 47 4.05 -14.23 4.20
C VAL A 47 3.54 -15.67 4.24
N TRP A 48 3.77 -16.41 5.32
CA TRP A 48 3.41 -17.85 5.36
C TRP A 48 1.91 -18.10 5.20
N ASN A 49 1.08 -17.25 5.79
CA ASN A 49 -0.37 -17.29 5.64
C ASN A 49 -0.87 -16.19 4.72
N PHE A 50 -0.20 -16.00 3.58
CA PHE A 50 -0.58 -14.97 2.61
C PHE A 50 -2.04 -15.10 2.14
N ASP A 51 -2.57 -16.32 2.04
CA ASP A 51 -3.99 -16.54 1.69
C ASP A 51 -4.95 -15.90 2.70
N ASP A 52 -4.66 -15.99 4.00
CA ASP A 52 -5.49 -15.36 5.04
C ASP A 52 -5.46 -13.84 4.93
N VAL A 53 -4.28 -13.27 4.63
CA VAL A 53 -4.10 -11.82 4.46
C VAL A 53 -4.81 -11.33 3.20
N LEU A 54 -4.69 -12.06 2.08
CA LEU A 54 -5.40 -11.74 0.84
C LEU A 54 -6.91 -11.84 1.01
N ALA A 55 -7.41 -12.81 1.79
CA ALA A 55 -8.84 -12.93 2.08
C ALA A 55 -9.39 -11.69 2.82
N VAL A 56 -8.64 -11.15 3.79
CA VAL A 56 -8.99 -9.89 4.44
C VAL A 56 -8.97 -8.75 3.43
N ILE A 57 -7.88 -8.56 2.68
CA ILE A 57 -7.75 -7.48 1.68
C ILE A 57 -8.91 -7.52 0.66
N ARG A 58 -9.26 -8.70 0.13
CA ARG A 58 -10.34 -8.89 -0.84
C ARG A 58 -11.74 -8.59 -0.29
N SER A 59 -11.89 -8.55 1.02
CA SER A 59 -13.18 -8.27 1.67
C SER A 59 -13.45 -6.75 1.80
N HIS A 60 -12.49 -5.91 1.41
CA HIS A 60 -12.55 -4.45 1.60
C HIS A 60 -12.27 -3.71 0.29
N ASN A 61 -13.05 -2.66 0.02
CA ASN A 61 -12.91 -1.83 -1.19
C ASN A 61 -11.97 -0.61 -0.97
N SER A 62 -11.67 -0.29 0.28
CA SER A 62 -10.78 0.83 0.63
C SER A 62 -9.32 0.59 0.26
N VAL A 63 -8.87 -0.67 0.18
CA VAL A 63 -7.47 -0.98 -0.13
C VAL A 63 -7.17 -0.65 -1.59
N VAL A 64 -6.16 0.19 -1.83
CA VAL A 64 -5.71 0.54 -3.19
C VAL A 64 -4.32 0.03 -3.51
N CYS A 65 -3.49 -0.19 -2.49
CA CYS A 65 -2.13 -0.68 -2.69
C CYS A 65 -1.61 -1.45 -1.47
N PHE A 66 -0.87 -2.53 -1.70
CA PHE A 66 -0.04 -3.23 -0.73
C PHE A 66 1.43 -3.09 -1.14
N MET A 67 2.23 -2.40 -0.33
CA MET A 67 3.65 -2.21 -0.54
C MET A 67 4.47 -3.15 0.34
N ALA A 68 5.46 -3.79 -0.27
CA ALA A 68 6.37 -4.74 0.33
C ALA A 68 7.83 -4.47 -0.06
N GLY A 69 8.75 -5.16 0.62
CA GLY A 69 10.12 -5.34 0.18
C GLY A 69 10.47 -6.82 0.30
N HIS A 70 11.56 -7.14 0.99
CA HIS A 70 12.00 -8.51 1.32
C HIS A 70 12.48 -9.35 0.13
N ASP A 71 11.70 -9.42 -0.94
CA ASP A 71 12.20 -9.87 -2.24
C ASP A 71 13.02 -8.74 -2.87
N HIS A 72 14.34 -8.91 -2.87
CA HIS A 72 15.26 -7.88 -3.34
C HIS A 72 15.28 -7.73 -4.86
N ASP A 73 14.73 -8.69 -5.60
CA ASP A 73 14.50 -8.57 -7.04
C ASP A 73 13.29 -7.71 -7.37
N GLY A 74 12.44 -7.46 -6.36
CA GLY A 74 11.23 -6.66 -6.50
C GLY A 74 10.14 -7.37 -7.28
N GLY A 75 9.03 -6.68 -7.49
CA GLY A 75 7.91 -7.23 -8.22
C GLY A 75 6.69 -6.34 -8.22
N TYR A 76 5.77 -6.64 -9.12
CA TYR A 76 4.54 -5.87 -9.26
C TYR A 76 3.42 -6.71 -9.82
N TYR A 77 2.23 -6.54 -9.26
CA TYR A 77 1.01 -7.11 -9.78
C TYR A 77 -0.18 -6.20 -9.50
N LEU A 78 -1.06 -6.02 -10.49
CA LEU A 78 -2.40 -5.46 -10.27
C LEU A 78 -3.35 -6.64 -10.13
N ASP A 79 -4.01 -6.76 -8.97
CA ASP A 79 -5.02 -7.80 -8.76
C ASP A 79 -6.29 -7.45 -9.52
N GLU A 80 -6.57 -8.18 -10.61
CA GLU A 80 -7.70 -7.93 -11.50
C GLU A 80 -9.06 -8.11 -10.80
N ASP A 81 -9.12 -8.91 -9.74
CA ASP A 81 -10.36 -9.19 -9.00
C ASP A 81 -10.74 -8.04 -8.06
N THR A 82 -9.74 -7.30 -7.54
CA THR A 82 -9.94 -6.28 -6.49
C THR A 82 -9.55 -4.86 -6.94
N GLY A 83 -8.72 -4.74 -7.97
CA GLY A 83 -8.06 -3.48 -8.34
C GLY A 83 -6.91 -3.07 -7.42
N VAL A 84 -6.48 -3.93 -6.48
CA VAL A 84 -5.39 -3.62 -5.55
C VAL A 84 -4.03 -3.75 -6.26
N HIS A 85 -3.20 -2.72 -6.14
CA HIS A 85 -1.80 -2.79 -6.58
C HIS A 85 -0.94 -3.48 -5.53
N HIS A 86 -0.21 -4.52 -5.90
CA HIS A 86 0.83 -5.14 -5.08
C HIS A 86 2.19 -4.73 -5.62
N VAL A 87 2.96 -3.98 -4.82
CA VAL A 87 4.28 -3.45 -5.19
C VAL A 87 5.31 -4.01 -4.22
N THR A 88 6.32 -4.72 -4.72
CA THR A 88 7.47 -5.18 -3.96
C THR A 88 8.70 -4.41 -4.43
N VAL A 89 9.30 -3.62 -3.55
CA VAL A 89 10.40 -2.71 -3.89
C VAL A 89 11.74 -3.43 -3.81
N GLU A 90 12.58 -3.21 -4.82
CA GLU A 90 13.91 -3.78 -4.95
C GLU A 90 14.82 -3.43 -3.75
N GLY A 91 15.67 -4.38 -3.37
CA GLY A 91 16.55 -4.25 -2.20
C GLY A 91 17.79 -3.41 -2.48
N VAL A 92 18.05 -2.41 -1.64
CA VAL A 92 19.29 -1.60 -1.70
C VAL A 92 20.55 -2.47 -1.57
N ILE A 93 20.50 -3.51 -0.74
CA ILE A 93 21.68 -4.34 -0.41
C ILE A 93 22.26 -5.12 -1.61
N GLU A 94 21.41 -5.46 -2.59
CA GLU A 94 21.81 -6.14 -3.82
C GLU A 94 21.96 -5.18 -5.01
N THR A 95 21.88 -3.88 -4.74
CA THR A 95 22.02 -2.85 -5.77
C THR A 95 23.51 -2.53 -5.98
N PRO A 96 24.02 -2.57 -7.23
CA PRO A 96 25.39 -2.17 -7.53
C PRO A 96 25.70 -0.72 -7.08
N PRO A 97 26.97 -0.39 -6.72
CA PRO A 97 27.33 0.95 -6.24
C PRO A 97 27.11 2.10 -7.24
N ASP A 98 26.97 1.80 -8.52
CA ASP A 98 26.67 2.75 -9.61
C ASP A 98 25.17 2.88 -9.91
N SER A 99 24.30 2.27 -9.09
CA SER A 99 22.84 2.32 -9.19
C SER A 99 22.19 2.72 -7.85
N ASN A 100 20.86 2.74 -7.81
CA ASN A 100 20.04 3.02 -6.63
C ASN A 100 18.84 2.06 -6.56
N ALA A 101 18.20 1.98 -5.39
CA ALA A 101 16.93 1.29 -5.24
C ALA A 101 16.05 2.01 -4.20
N PHE A 102 15.40 3.08 -4.63
CA PHE A 102 14.41 3.80 -3.84
C PHE A 102 13.37 4.43 -4.76
N ALA A 103 12.25 4.87 -4.19
CA ALA A 103 11.24 5.63 -4.91
C ALA A 103 10.65 6.74 -4.07
N ILE A 104 10.09 7.75 -4.76
CA ILE A 104 9.22 8.78 -4.18
C ILE A 104 7.81 8.48 -4.65
N VAL A 105 6.86 8.42 -3.73
CA VAL A 105 5.44 8.21 -4.05
C VAL A 105 4.68 9.51 -3.83
N SER A 106 4.05 10.02 -4.88
CA SER A 106 3.09 11.12 -4.81
C SER A 106 1.67 10.54 -4.89
N VAL A 107 0.80 10.95 -3.96
CA VAL A 107 -0.57 10.45 -3.87
C VAL A 107 -1.54 11.53 -4.30
N TYR A 108 -2.41 11.19 -5.24
CA TYR A 108 -3.47 12.05 -5.77
C TYR A 108 -4.83 11.42 -5.44
N GLU A 109 -5.92 12.13 -5.75
CA GLU A 109 -7.28 11.66 -5.52
C GLU A 109 -7.60 10.36 -6.27
N ASP A 110 -7.05 10.20 -7.47
CA ASP A 110 -7.39 9.12 -8.41
C ASP A 110 -6.27 8.09 -8.61
N ARG A 111 -5.06 8.37 -8.12
CA ARG A 111 -3.89 7.52 -8.37
C ARG A 111 -2.75 7.78 -7.39
N MET A 112 -1.78 6.87 -7.41
CA MET A 112 -0.42 7.13 -6.93
C MET A 112 0.55 7.19 -8.11
N GLU A 113 1.55 8.06 -8.01
CA GLU A 113 2.70 8.07 -8.90
C GLU A 113 3.95 7.69 -8.10
N LEU A 114 4.53 6.55 -8.45
CA LEU A 114 5.78 6.08 -7.91
C LEU A 114 6.90 6.48 -8.88
N LYS A 115 7.75 7.41 -8.47
CA LYS A 115 8.95 7.81 -9.20
C LYS A 115 10.15 7.05 -8.66
N GLY A 116 10.62 6.07 -9.41
CA GLY A 116 11.71 5.19 -9.01
C GLY A 116 13.09 5.74 -9.36
N SER A 117 14.11 5.21 -8.70
CA SER A 117 15.51 5.51 -8.94
C SER A 117 16.33 4.22 -9.03
N GLY A 118 17.16 4.12 -10.06
CA GLY A 118 17.98 2.95 -10.35
C GLY A 118 17.14 1.73 -10.72
N ARG A 119 17.13 0.71 -9.86
CA ARG A 119 16.41 -0.56 -10.08
C ARG A 119 14.89 -0.43 -9.97
N VAL A 120 14.40 0.55 -9.20
CA VAL A 120 12.96 0.74 -9.02
C VAL A 120 12.39 1.45 -10.25
N ALA A 121 11.43 0.83 -10.92
CA ALA A 121 10.75 1.42 -12.08
C ALA A 121 9.70 2.46 -11.68
N ASP A 122 9.50 3.47 -12.53
CA ASP A 122 8.37 4.39 -12.41
C ASP A 122 7.03 3.64 -12.59
N ARG A 123 6.01 4.02 -11.82
CA ARG A 123 4.66 3.44 -11.93
C ARG A 123 3.57 4.49 -11.71
N VAL A 124 2.49 4.35 -12.46
CA VAL A 124 1.22 5.03 -12.17
C VAL A 124 0.24 3.97 -11.72
N LEU A 125 -0.27 4.12 -10.49
CA LEU A 125 -1.14 3.16 -9.82
C LEU A 125 -2.52 3.80 -9.68
N VAL A 126 -3.40 3.55 -10.65
CA VAL A 126 -4.73 4.17 -10.72
C VAL A 126 -5.66 3.48 -9.73
N PHE A 127 -6.32 4.25 -8.88
CA PHE A 127 -7.28 3.70 -7.93
C PHE A 127 -8.51 3.16 -8.64
N PRO A 128 -9.08 2.04 -8.17
CA PRO A 128 -10.34 1.56 -8.70
C PRO A 128 -11.42 2.65 -8.54
N GLN A 129 -12.07 2.98 -9.66
CA GLN A 129 -13.23 3.87 -9.66
C GLN A 129 -14.43 3.07 -9.19
N HIS A 130 -15.06 3.50 -8.10
CA HIS A 130 -16.37 3.01 -7.71
C HIS A 130 -17.44 3.99 -8.21
N ASP A 131 -18.63 3.48 -8.55
CA ASP A 131 -19.74 4.18 -9.23
C ASP A 131 -20.23 5.51 -8.60
N HIS A 132 -19.63 5.95 -7.49
CA HIS A 132 -20.00 7.15 -6.76
C HIS A 132 -18.87 8.20 -6.61
N ASP A 133 -17.67 7.97 -7.16
CA ASP A 133 -16.49 8.86 -7.02
C ASP A 133 -16.50 10.09 -7.98
N THR A 134 -17.64 10.42 -8.60
CA THR A 134 -17.76 11.54 -9.58
C THR A 134 -17.66 12.96 -9.00
N GLU A 135 -17.62 13.13 -7.68
CA GLU A 135 -17.47 14.45 -7.04
C GLU A 135 -16.01 14.74 -6.71
N LYS A 136 -15.33 15.46 -7.61
CA LYS A 136 -13.96 15.97 -7.42
C LYS A 136 -13.82 16.70 -6.09
N ARG A 137 -12.91 16.26 -5.23
CA ARG A 137 -12.47 16.99 -4.04
C ARG A 137 -10.97 17.22 -4.09
N GLU A 138 -10.61 18.47 -4.39
CA GLU A 138 -9.24 18.94 -4.24
C GLU A 138 -8.87 18.98 -2.74
N VAL A 139 -8.06 18.03 -2.29
CA VAL A 139 -7.53 18.00 -0.92
C VAL A 139 -6.07 18.42 -0.94
N VAL A 140 -5.80 19.66 -0.53
CA VAL A 140 -4.45 20.16 -0.28
C VAL A 140 -4.02 19.74 1.13
N LEU A 141 -3.18 18.70 1.24
CA LEU A 141 -2.57 18.30 2.50
C LEU A 141 -1.39 19.21 2.83
N GLN A 142 -1.62 20.21 3.69
CA GLN A 142 -0.55 20.98 4.33
C GLN A 142 -0.17 20.31 5.65
N VAL A 143 0.97 19.62 5.67
CA VAL A 143 1.53 19.03 6.90
C VAL A 143 2.13 20.17 7.74
N GLU A 144 1.36 20.67 8.72
CA GLU A 144 1.93 21.47 9.80
C GLU A 144 2.33 20.57 10.97
N GLN A 145 3.61 20.63 11.37
CA GLN A 145 4.01 20.10 12.67
C GLN A 145 3.46 21.03 13.76
N ARG A 146 2.42 20.60 14.49
CA ARG A 146 1.96 21.29 15.71
C ARG A 146 2.16 20.44 16.96
N CYS A 147 2.88 21.05 17.89
CA CYS A 147 3.10 20.66 19.29
C CYS A 147 1.76 20.57 20.05
N PRO A 148 1.59 19.64 21.03
CA PRO A 148 0.28 19.40 21.64
C PRO A 148 0.00 20.42 22.75
N ARG A 149 -0.98 21.29 22.55
CA ARG A 149 -1.79 21.91 23.63
C ARG A 149 -3.04 22.54 23.01
N SER A 150 -4.19 21.94 23.36
CA SER A 150 -5.58 22.42 23.32
C SER A 150 -5.91 23.66 22.47
N SER A 151 -6.82 23.55 21.50
CA SER A 151 -8.24 23.95 21.66
C SER A 151 -8.98 23.96 20.32
N THR A 152 -10.30 23.77 20.41
CA THR A 152 -11.38 23.79 19.41
C THR A 152 -11.24 24.86 18.32
N LEU A 153 -11.71 24.60 17.09
CA LEU A 153 -12.34 25.62 16.23
C LEU A 153 -13.12 25.05 15.02
N THR A 154 -14.09 25.86 14.62
CA THR A 154 -15.21 25.70 13.69
C THR A 154 -14.85 25.79 12.21
N PHE A 155 -15.74 25.27 11.34
CA PHE A 155 -15.62 25.29 9.88
C PHE A 155 -16.22 26.57 9.26
N SER A 156 -15.60 27.05 8.17
CA SER A 156 -16.23 27.88 7.13
C SER A 156 -16.28 27.06 5.85
#